data_AF-A0A520EKD9-F1
#
_entry.id   AF-A0A520EKD9-F1
#
_cell.length_a   1.000
_cell.length_b   1.000
_cell.length_c   1.000
_cell.angle_alpha   90.00
_cell.angle_beta   90.00
_cell.angle_gamma   90.00
#
_symmetry.space_group_name_H-M   'P 1'
#
loop_
_entity.id
_entity.type
_entity.pdbx_description
1 polymer ?
#
loop_
_entity_poly.entity_id
_entity_poly.type
_entity_poly.pdbx_seq_one_letter_code
_entity_poly.pdbx_strand_id
1 'polypeptide(L)'
;MTSDGPGRVDEATPAGSGKGLRISLGVIAGLLLGFFCYLPAVILWQHYWGVPQPRVYPHGSFTSFGSDPPPASYWVSWAGPAVVVVCGLVSVPWRPARQVALPLVCAFVPMAAMVAWFMIGMELFFTPD
;
A
#
# COMPACT_ATOMS: atom_id res chain seq x y z
N MET A 1 59.86 -3.05 -16.46
CA MET A 1 59.07 -2.24 -17.40
C MET A 1 58.08 -3.20 -18.06
N THR A 2 56.96 -3.52 -17.40
CA THR A 2 55.63 -2.87 -17.51
C THR A 2 55.08 -2.85 -18.93
N SER A 3 54.07 -3.67 -19.18
CA SER A 3 52.81 -3.17 -19.74
C SER A 3 51.71 -4.18 -19.41
N ASP A 4 51.04 -3.92 -18.29
CA ASP A 4 49.72 -4.46 -17.98
C ASP A 4 48.76 -4.03 -19.10
N GLY A 5 48.33 -4.98 -19.92
CA GLY A 5 47.14 -4.78 -20.73
C GLY A 5 45.94 -4.73 -19.77
N PRO A 6 45.12 -3.67 -19.78
CA PRO A 6 43.92 -3.66 -18.96
C PRO A 6 43.01 -4.74 -19.53
N GLY A 7 42.96 -5.86 -18.82
CA GLY A 7 41.92 -6.85 -18.98
C GLY A 7 40.61 -6.09 -18.88
N ARG A 8 39.96 -5.92 -20.03
CA ARG A 8 38.60 -5.47 -20.16
C ARG A 8 37.83 -6.39 -19.24
N VAL A 9 37.50 -5.88 -18.06
CA VAL A 9 36.57 -6.52 -17.16
C VAL A 9 35.28 -6.46 -17.95
N ASP A 10 34.99 -7.52 -18.69
CA ASP A 10 33.69 -7.71 -19.29
C ASP A 10 32.76 -7.79 -18.10
N GLU A 11 32.21 -6.62 -17.77
CA GLU A 11 31.19 -6.41 -16.78
C GLU A 11 29.99 -7.17 -17.29
N ALA A 12 29.99 -8.46 -16.99
CA ALA A 12 28.91 -9.37 -17.21
C ALA A 12 27.77 -8.82 -16.36
N THR A 13 27.01 -7.90 -16.97
CA THR A 13 25.73 -7.45 -16.44
C THR A 13 25.00 -8.76 -16.12
N PRO A 14 24.77 -9.08 -14.83
CA PRO A 14 24.25 -10.38 -14.49
C PRO A 14 22.94 -10.52 -15.24
N ALA A 15 22.76 -11.61 -15.99
CA ALA A 15 21.53 -11.84 -16.77
C ALA A 15 20.26 -11.84 -15.86
N GLY A 16 20.43 -11.85 -14.53
CA GLY A 16 19.39 -11.64 -13.52
C GLY A 16 19.20 -10.21 -13.00
N SER A 17 20.10 -9.26 -13.28
CA SER A 17 20.07 -7.88 -12.75
C SER A 17 18.77 -7.15 -13.10
N GLY A 18 18.35 -7.23 -14.37
CA GLY A 18 17.10 -6.61 -14.82
C GLY A 18 15.83 -7.21 -14.19
N LYS A 19 15.87 -8.49 -13.77
CA LYS A 19 14.74 -9.15 -13.11
C LYS A 19 14.71 -8.83 -11.60
N GLY A 20 15.88 -8.81 -10.95
CA GLY A 20 16.02 -8.40 -9.56
C GLY A 20 15.61 -6.93 -9.33
N LEU A 21 16.04 -6.02 -10.22
CA LEU A 21 15.66 -4.61 -10.17
C LEU A 21 14.15 -4.37 -10.30
N ARG A 22 13.49 -5.11 -11.20
CA ARG A 22 12.02 -5.00 -11.38
C ARG A 22 11.26 -5.46 -10.13
N ILE A 23 11.75 -6.51 -9.48
CA ILE A 23 11.16 -7.02 -8.24
C ILE A 23 11.36 -6.02 -7.10
N SER A 24 12.59 -5.51 -6.91
CA SER A 24 12.87 -4.53 -5.85
C SER A 24 12.07 -3.24 -6.05
N LEU A 25 11.97 -2.75 -7.29
CA LEU A 25 11.18 -1.58 -7.64
C LEU A 25 9.68 -1.80 -7.37
N GLY A 26 9.16 -3.01 -7.67
CA GLY A 26 7.80 -3.39 -7.31
C GLY A 26 7.56 -3.38 -5.81
N VAL A 27 8.46 -3.97 -5.01
CA VAL A 27 8.36 -3.97 -3.54
C VAL A 27 8.40 -2.55 -2.97
N ILE A 28 9.38 -1.74 -3.37
CA ILE A 28 9.52 -0.35 -2.91
C ILE A 28 8.26 0.45 -3.26
N ALA A 29 7.78 0.35 -4.50
CA ALA A 29 6.57 1.02 -4.94
C ALA A 29 5.35 0.57 -4.13
N GLY A 30 5.21 -0.74 -3.86
CA GLY A 30 4.11 -1.28 -3.06
C GLY A 30 4.12 -0.80 -1.62
N LEU A 31 5.29 -0.74 -0.99
CA LEU A 31 5.45 -0.20 0.38
C LEU A 31 5.12 1.28 0.44
N LEU A 32 5.66 2.09 -0.49
CA LEU A 32 5.41 3.53 -0.54
C LEU A 32 3.93 3.83 -0.81
N LEU A 33 3.31 3.12 -1.76
CA LEU A 33 1.89 3.27 -2.06
C LEU A 33 1.02 2.88 -0.87
N GLY A 34 1.35 1.78 -0.18
CA GLY A 34 0.64 1.32 1.00
C GLY A 34 0.75 2.30 2.17
N PHE A 35 1.93 2.87 2.40
CA PHE A 35 2.15 3.81 3.50
C PHE A 35 1.56 5.20 3.24
N PHE A 36 1.86 5.80 2.08
CA PHE A 36 1.51 7.19 1.80
C PHE A 36 0.13 7.36 1.17
N CYS A 37 -0.32 6.41 0.35
CA CYS A 37 -1.49 6.61 -0.50
C CYS A 37 -2.72 5.81 -0.07
N TYR A 38 -2.57 4.73 0.70
CA TYR A 38 -3.71 3.91 1.10
C TYR A 38 -4.71 4.69 1.96
N LEU A 39 -4.25 5.41 2.98
CA LEU A 39 -5.14 6.17 3.86
C LEU A 39 -5.88 7.30 3.11
N PRO A 40 -5.23 8.18 2.31
CA PRO A 40 -5.94 9.13 1.46
C PRO A 40 -6.93 8.46 0.50
N ALA A 41 -6.58 7.29 -0.05
CA ALA A 41 -7.48 6.53 -0.93
C ALA A 41 -8.71 6.01 -0.20
N VAL A 42 -8.57 5.53 1.04
CA VAL A 42 -9.70 5.12 1.90
C VAL A 42 -10.59 6.31 2.24
N ILE A 43 -10.01 7.46 2.59
CA ILE A 43 -10.77 8.67 2.89
C ILE A 43 -11.57 9.13 1.65
N LEU A 44 -10.92 9.15 0.48
CA LEU A 44 -11.57 9.50 -0.78
C LEU A 44 -12.69 8.51 -1.14
N TRP A 45 -12.45 7.21 -0.92
CA TRP A 45 -13.45 6.17 -1.12
C TRP A 45 -14.67 6.38 -0.23
N GLN A 46 -14.45 6.58 1.07
CA GLN A 46 -15.52 6.86 2.02
C GLN A 46 -16.30 8.13 1.66
N HIS A 47 -15.61 9.17 1.16
CA HIS A 47 -16.23 10.40 0.69
C HIS A 47 -17.19 10.16 -0.48
N TYR A 48 -16.75 9.42 -1.51
CA TYR A 48 -17.60 9.13 -2.69
C TYR A 48 -18.79 8.23 -2.37
N TRP A 49 -18.62 7.27 -1.47
CA TRP A 49 -19.67 6.31 -1.12
C TRP A 49 -20.55 6.76 0.06
N GLY A 50 -20.38 8.00 0.53
CA GLY A 50 -21.16 8.56 1.64
C GLY A 50 -21.05 7.74 2.93
N VAL A 51 -19.92 7.07 3.13
CA VAL A 51 -19.69 6.24 4.31
C VAL A 51 -19.54 7.16 5.52
N PRO A 52 -20.26 6.90 6.63
CA PRO A 52 -20.13 7.71 7.84
C PRO A 52 -18.67 7.75 8.29
N GLN A 53 -18.09 8.94 8.33
CA GLN A 53 -16.74 9.14 8.86
C GLN A 53 -16.82 9.34 10.38
N PRO A 54 -15.84 8.83 11.14
CA PRO A 54 -15.78 9.09 12.57
C PRO A 54 -15.65 10.59 12.81
N ARG A 55 -16.39 11.10 13.80
CA ARG A 55 -16.44 12.54 14.09
C ARG A 55 -15.14 12.95 14.77
N VAL A 56 -14.57 14.07 14.33
CA VAL A 56 -13.43 14.69 15.03
C VAL A 56 -13.97 15.27 16.34
N TYR A 57 -13.52 14.73 17.48
CA TYR A 57 -13.92 15.28 18.78
C TYR A 57 -13.42 16.73 18.90
N PRO A 58 -14.14 17.64 19.59
CA PRO A 58 -13.82 19.08 19.66
C PRO A 58 -12.41 19.43 20.18
N HIS A 59 -11.71 18.49 20.80
CA HIS A 59 -10.35 18.66 21.30
C HIS A 59 -9.25 18.12 20.37
N GLY A 60 -9.61 17.73 19.13
CA GLY A 60 -8.66 17.54 18.03
C GLY A 60 -7.68 16.37 18.17
N SER A 61 -7.80 15.52 19.19
CA SER A 61 -6.86 14.44 19.43
C SER A 61 -7.26 13.10 18.82
N PHE A 62 -8.56 12.79 18.65
CA PHE A 62 -9.02 11.51 18.11
C PHE A 62 -10.33 11.60 17.30
N THR A 63 -10.43 10.77 16.26
CA THR A 63 -11.66 10.48 15.53
C THR A 63 -12.41 9.37 16.27
N SER A 64 -13.69 9.58 16.61
CA SER A 64 -14.50 8.58 17.31
C SER A 64 -15.93 8.60 16.78
N PHE A 65 -16.59 7.44 16.79
CA PHE A 65 -18.02 7.32 16.50
C PHE A 65 -18.89 7.75 17.69
N GLY A 66 -18.29 8.10 18.84
CA GLY A 66 -19.01 8.34 20.09
C GLY A 66 -19.57 7.03 20.65
N SER A 67 -20.70 7.07 21.34
CA SER A 67 -21.36 5.88 21.89
C SER A 67 -22.00 4.96 20.84
N ASP A 68 -22.05 5.38 19.57
CA ASP A 68 -22.63 4.59 18.49
C ASP A 68 -21.58 3.63 17.90
N PRO A 69 -21.88 2.33 17.76
CA PRO A 69 -20.94 1.39 17.17
C PRO A 69 -20.69 1.74 15.69
N PRO A 70 -19.43 1.70 15.21
CA PRO A 70 -19.13 1.93 13.81
C PRO A 70 -19.93 1.00 12.89
N PRO A 71 -20.62 1.55 11.87
CA PRO A 71 -21.46 0.76 10.98
C PRO A 71 -20.64 -0.23 10.15
N ALA A 72 -21.22 -1.40 9.83
CA ALA A 72 -20.54 -2.43 9.03
C ALA A 72 -19.98 -1.91 7.69
N SER A 73 -20.66 -0.95 7.07
CA SER A 73 -20.23 -0.28 5.85
C SER A 73 -18.90 0.48 6.01
N TYR A 74 -18.63 1.02 7.20
CA TYR A 74 -17.35 1.65 7.52
C TYR A 74 -16.22 0.62 7.50
N TRP A 75 -16.38 -0.51 8.18
CA TRP A 75 -15.39 -1.59 8.20
C TRP A 75 -15.12 -2.16 6.80
N VAL A 76 -16.18 -2.35 6.00
CA VAL A 76 -16.05 -2.85 4.62
C VAL A 76 -15.38 -1.82 3.70
N SER A 77 -15.53 -0.52 3.97
CA SER A 77 -14.95 0.53 3.13
C SER A 77 -13.41 0.50 3.09
N TRP A 78 -12.76 -0.03 4.13
CA TRP A 78 -11.30 -0.23 4.17
C TRP A 78 -10.81 -1.23 3.12
N ALA A 79 -11.63 -2.23 2.78
CA ALA A 79 -11.29 -3.23 1.77
C ALA A 79 -11.44 -2.69 0.33
N GLY A 80 -12.30 -1.68 0.11
CA GLY A 80 -12.64 -1.16 -1.21
C GLY A 80 -11.44 -0.75 -2.06
N PRO A 81 -10.59 0.20 -1.60
CA PRO A 81 -9.41 0.64 -2.34
C PRO A 81 -8.42 -0.49 -2.62
N ALA A 82 -8.23 -1.41 -1.66
CA ALA A 82 -7.32 -2.54 -1.82
C ALA A 82 -7.80 -3.50 -2.91
N VAL A 83 -9.11 -3.81 -2.95
CA VAL A 83 -9.71 -4.65 -3.98
C VAL A 83 -9.55 -4.01 -5.37
N VAL A 84 -9.76 -2.71 -5.51
CA VAL A 84 -9.59 -2.01 -6.80
C VAL A 84 -8.15 -2.09 -7.29
N VAL A 85 -7.16 -1.87 -6.42
CA VAL A 85 -5.73 -1.98 -6.78
C VAL A 85 -5.37 -3.40 -7.20
N VAL A 86 -5.82 -4.41 -6.45
CA VAL A 86 -5.55 -5.82 -6.76
C VAL A 86 -6.23 -6.22 -8.07
N CYS A 87 -7.52 -5.94 -8.25
CA CYS A 87 -8.26 -6.25 -9.47
C CYS A 87 -7.65 -5.54 -10.68
N GLY A 88 -7.30 -4.25 -10.55
CA GLY A 88 -6.65 -3.47 -11.59
C GLY A 88 -5.32 -4.10 -12.03
N LEU A 89 -4.48 -4.49 -11.09
CA LEU A 89 -3.18 -5.09 -11.39
C LEU A 89 -3.26 -6.52 -11.92
N VAL A 90 -4.22 -7.33 -11.46
CA VAL A 90 -4.48 -8.68 -11.97
C VAL A 90 -5.03 -8.63 -13.41
N SER A 91 -5.78 -7.58 -13.76
CA SER A 91 -6.33 -7.41 -15.11
C SER A 91 -5.28 -7.07 -16.18
N VAL A 92 -4.05 -6.71 -15.79
CA VAL A 92 -2.97 -6.35 -16.73
C VAL A 92 -2.50 -7.60 -17.51
N PRO A 93 -2.65 -7.62 -18.86
CA PRO A 93 -2.30 -8.79 -19.68
C PRO A 93 -0.79 -8.92 -19.94
N TRP A 94 0.02 -7.91 -19.64
CA TRP A 94 1.42 -7.82 -20.08
C TRP A 94 2.43 -8.51 -19.13
N ARG A 95 3.18 -9.51 -19.60
CA ARG A 95 4.08 -10.34 -18.77
C ARG A 95 5.18 -9.57 -18.01
N PRO A 96 5.93 -8.62 -18.59
CA PRO A 96 6.93 -7.88 -17.80
C PRO A 96 6.30 -6.87 -16.83
N ALA A 97 5.07 -6.41 -17.06
CA ALA A 97 4.33 -5.61 -16.08
C ALA A 97 3.95 -6.46 -14.85
N ARG A 98 3.61 -7.75 -15.04
CA ARG A 98 3.35 -8.69 -13.94
C ARG A 98 4.57 -8.94 -13.04
N GLN A 99 5.79 -8.84 -13.59
CA GLN A 99 7.02 -8.98 -12.79
C GLN A 99 7.20 -7.85 -11.76
N VAL A 100 6.56 -6.70 -11.98
CA VAL A 100 6.54 -5.56 -11.05
C VAL A 100 5.24 -5.55 -10.24
N ALA A 101 4.11 -5.84 -10.89
CA ALA A 101 2.79 -5.81 -10.27
C ALA A 101 2.62 -6.84 -9.14
N LEU A 102 3.13 -8.07 -9.32
CA LEU A 102 3.07 -9.10 -8.28
C LEU A 102 3.81 -8.68 -6.99
N PRO A 103 5.10 -8.31 -7.03
CA PRO A 103 5.81 -7.87 -5.83
C PRO A 103 5.21 -6.59 -5.25
N LEU A 104 4.66 -5.70 -6.09
CA LEU A 104 3.93 -4.52 -5.63
C LEU A 104 2.70 -4.91 -4.81
N VAL A 105 1.82 -5.78 -5.33
CA VAL A 105 0.64 -6.27 -4.60
C VAL A 105 1.03 -6.97 -3.31
N CYS A 106 2.02 -7.86 -3.37
CA CYS A 106 2.50 -8.60 -2.20
C CYS A 106 3.06 -7.69 -1.10
N ALA A 107 3.62 -6.53 -1.45
CA ALA A 107 4.10 -5.54 -0.49
C ALA A 107 3.00 -4.56 -0.04
N PHE A 108 2.11 -4.18 -0.95
CA PHE A 108 1.02 -3.24 -0.70
C PHE A 108 -0.04 -3.80 0.25
N VAL A 109 -0.50 -5.04 0.02
CA VAL A 109 -1.57 -5.67 0.83
C VAL A 109 -1.23 -5.73 2.32
N PRO A 110 -0.06 -6.24 2.76
CA PRO A 110 0.26 -6.26 4.19
C PRO A 110 0.44 -4.86 4.77
N MET A 111 0.96 -3.91 3.99
CA MET A 111 1.11 -2.52 4.45
C MET A 111 -0.26 -1.84 4.63
N ALA A 112 -1.17 -2.01 3.67
CA ALA A 112 -2.55 -1.56 3.76
C ALA A 112 -3.27 -2.19 4.96
N ALA A 113 -3.07 -3.48 5.20
CA ALA A 113 -3.60 -4.18 6.36
C ALA A 113 -3.05 -3.62 7.68
N MET A 114 -1.75 -3.30 7.75
CA MET A 114 -1.16 -2.65 8.93
C MET A 114 -1.72 -1.25 9.19
N VAL A 115 -1.87 -0.43 8.14
CA VAL A 115 -2.43 0.93 8.27
C VAL A 115 -3.89 0.86 8.71
N ALA A 116 -4.67 -0.05 8.11
CA ALA A 116 -6.04 -0.31 8.53
C ALA A 116 -6.09 -0.74 9.99
N TRP A 117 -5.34 -1.79 10.36
CA TRP A 117 -5.29 -2.27 11.74
C TRP A 117 -4.92 -1.18 12.75
N PHE A 118 -3.91 -0.37 12.41
CA PHE A 118 -3.46 0.73 13.27
C PHE A 118 -4.56 1.78 13.47
N MET A 119 -5.16 2.29 12.39
CA MET A 119 -6.21 3.31 12.49
C MET A 119 -7.46 2.80 13.20
N ILE A 120 -7.87 1.57 12.87
CA ILE A 120 -8.98 0.89 13.53
C ILE A 120 -8.70 0.71 15.03
N GLY A 121 -7.48 0.31 15.40
CA GLY A 121 -7.07 0.20 16.79
C GLY A 121 -7.12 1.56 17.50
N MET A 122 -6.61 2.62 16.88
CA MET A 122 -6.66 3.97 17.44
C MET A 122 -8.11 4.42 17.67
N GLU A 123 -9.03 4.14 16.74
CA GLU A 123 -10.44 4.48 16.90
C GLU A 123 -11.13 3.65 18.01
N LEU A 124 -10.80 2.36 18.15
CA LEU A 124 -11.38 1.49 19.16
C LEU A 124 -10.87 1.76 20.57
N PHE A 125 -9.57 1.99 20.75
CA PHE A 125 -8.96 2.14 22.08
C PHE A 125 -9.02 3.56 22.64
N PHE A 126 -9.15 4.59 21.79
CA PHE A 126 -9.22 6.00 22.22
C PHE A 126 -10.63 6.60 22.14
N THR A 127 -11.68 5.79 21.93
CA THR A 127 -13.06 6.23 22.13
C THR A 127 -13.34 6.27 23.64
N PRO A 128 -13.55 7.45 24.25
CA PRO A 128 -13.96 7.52 25.65
C PRO A 128 -15.39 7.00 25.79
N ASP A 129 -15.63 6.21 26.85
CA ASP A 129 -16.97 5.75 27.27
C ASP A 129 -17.95 6.93 27.49
#